data_AF-A0A7C4MRD7-F1
#
_entry.id   AF-A0A7C4MRD7-F1
#
_cell.length_a   1.000
_cell.length_b   1.000
_cell.length_c   1.000
_cell.angle_alpha   90.00
_cell.angle_beta   90.00
_cell.angle_gamma   90.00
#
_symmetry.space_group_name_H-M   'P 1'
#
loop_
_entity.id
_entity.type
_entity.pdbx_description
1 polymer ?
#
loop_
_entity_poly.entity_id
_entity_poly.type
_entity_poly.pdbx_seq_one_letter_code
_entity_poly.pdbx_strand_id
1 'polypeptide(L)'
;MATDLNTRAVEPKAADPIGEINKYDFRVDERFVFKARKGLDAQIVAEISEMKGEPAWMRDFRLRALDVFFSKPMPRWGGAINVDFDDIYYYLKPVDHQATSWDDVPEEIKTTFDKLGIPEAEKKYLAGVKAQYESEVVYGSLKEDLSRQGVIFTDTDSAVRDYPDLVREYFGTIIPPTDNKFAALNSAVWSGGSFIYVPPGVKVEFPLQAYFRINAANMGQFERTLII
;
A
#
# COMPACT_ATOMS: atom_id res chain seq x y z
N MET A 1 38.20 61.15 -3.24
CA MET A 1 38.38 59.68 -3.27
C MET A 1 36.97 59.11 -3.46
N ALA A 2 36.53 58.76 -4.67
CA ALA A 2 36.85 57.50 -5.34
C ALA A 2 36.48 56.31 -4.42
N THR A 3 35.27 55.76 -4.59
CA THR A 3 34.99 54.38 -5.11
C THR A 3 35.31 53.31 -4.05
N ASP A 4 34.47 52.34 -3.68
CA ASP A 4 33.48 51.57 -4.44
C ASP A 4 32.37 51.01 -3.53
N LEU A 5 31.16 50.96 -4.09
CA LEU A 5 30.07 50.09 -3.65
C LEU A 5 30.49 48.64 -3.89
N ASN A 6 30.74 47.88 -2.82
CA ASN A 6 30.99 46.45 -2.92
C ASN A 6 29.65 45.70 -3.06
N THR A 7 29.02 45.80 -4.23
CA THR A 7 27.98 44.87 -4.67
C THR A 7 28.63 43.51 -4.88
N ARG A 8 28.67 42.68 -3.82
CA ARG A 8 28.79 41.24 -4.02
C ARG A 8 27.53 40.79 -4.76
N ALA A 9 27.69 40.55 -6.07
CA ALA A 9 26.74 39.74 -6.81
C ALA A 9 26.55 38.43 -6.05
N VAL A 10 25.31 38.17 -5.62
CA VAL A 10 24.92 36.86 -5.12
C VAL A 10 25.04 35.93 -6.32
N GLU A 11 26.10 35.13 -6.35
CA GLU A 11 26.18 34.02 -7.29
C GLU A 11 24.90 33.19 -7.17
N PRO A 12 24.24 32.82 -8.28
CA PRO A 12 23.10 31.94 -8.20
C PRO A 12 23.55 30.66 -7.51
N LYS A 13 22.92 30.39 -6.36
CA LYS A 13 23.12 29.17 -5.58
C LYS A 13 23.05 28.00 -6.56
N ALA A 14 24.18 27.31 -6.75
CA ALA A 14 24.24 26.14 -7.63
C ALA A 14 23.05 25.24 -7.29
N ALA A 15 22.25 24.89 -8.31
CA ALA A 15 21.10 24.02 -8.14
C ALA A 15 21.57 22.78 -7.39
N ASP A 16 20.95 22.53 -6.23
CA ASP A 16 21.24 21.37 -5.39
C ASP A 16 21.06 20.12 -6.28
N PRO A 17 22.13 19.38 -6.61
CA PRO A 17 22.04 18.22 -7.49
C PRO A 17 21.20 17.09 -6.89
N ILE A 18 20.81 17.21 -5.62
CA ILE A 18 19.95 16.28 -4.88
C ILE A 18 18.46 16.68 -4.97
N GLY A 19 18.14 17.89 -5.45
CA GLY A 19 16.77 18.43 -5.45
C GLY A 19 15.76 17.62 -6.25
N GLU A 20 16.17 16.96 -7.35
CA GLU A 20 15.27 16.10 -8.12
C GLU A 20 14.96 14.76 -7.42
N ILE A 21 15.89 14.23 -6.63
CA ILE A 21 15.74 12.95 -5.92
C ILE A 21 14.74 13.09 -4.76
N ASN A 22 14.70 14.26 -4.12
CA ASN A 22 13.83 14.53 -2.96
C ASN A 22 12.45 15.09 -3.33
N LYS A 23 12.12 15.20 -4.62
CA LYS A 23 10.81 15.73 -5.08
C LYS A 23 9.62 15.00 -4.44
N TYR A 24 9.80 13.72 -4.09
CA TYR A 24 8.77 12.87 -3.50
C TYR A 24 8.95 12.62 -2.00
N ASP A 25 10.05 13.09 -1.38
CA ASP A 25 10.37 12.89 0.04
C ASP A 25 9.81 14.03 0.90
N PHE A 26 8.48 14.15 0.93
CA PHE A 26 7.78 15.12 1.77
C PHE A 26 6.92 14.40 2.81
N ARG A 27 6.91 14.92 4.05
CA ARG A 27 6.09 14.40 5.14
C ARG A 27 4.85 15.28 5.33
N VAL A 28 3.74 14.63 5.65
CA VAL A 28 2.46 15.28 5.96
C VAL A 28 2.09 14.91 7.39
N ASP A 29 1.43 15.80 8.13
CA ASP A 29 0.99 15.53 9.49
C ASP A 29 0.04 14.31 9.53
N GLU A 30 0.27 13.43 10.50
CA GLU A 30 -0.40 12.13 10.59
C GLU A 30 -1.75 12.24 11.33
N ARG A 31 -2.86 11.98 10.64
CA ARG A 31 -4.19 11.77 11.26
C ARG A 31 -4.65 10.34 10.96
N PHE A 32 -4.94 9.58 12.00
CA PHE A 32 -5.42 8.19 11.88
C PHE A 32 -6.78 8.04 12.57
N VAL A 33 -7.65 7.26 11.94
CA VAL A 33 -8.92 6.80 12.52
C VAL A 33 -8.65 5.72 13.57
N PHE A 34 -7.74 4.80 13.26
CA PHE A 34 -7.38 3.71 14.15
C PHE A 34 -5.89 3.39 14.07
N LYS A 35 -5.31 3.06 15.22
CA LYS A 35 -3.93 2.63 15.36
C LYS A 35 -3.89 1.40 16.26
N ALA A 36 -3.50 0.26 15.69
CA ALA A 36 -3.30 -0.95 16.46
C ALA A 36 -2.24 -0.73 17.54
N ARG A 37 -2.25 -1.52 18.61
CA ARG A 37 -1.12 -1.54 19.55
C ARG A 37 0.13 -2.09 18.86
N LYS A 38 1.29 -1.75 19.41
CA LYS A 38 2.55 -2.33 18.94
C LYS A 38 2.62 -3.83 19.23
N GLY A 39 3.35 -4.51 18.36
CA GLY A 39 3.77 -5.88 18.49
C GLY A 39 2.97 -6.87 17.69
N LEU A 40 3.26 -8.16 17.85
CA LEU A 40 2.73 -9.20 16.98
C LEU A 40 2.21 -10.39 17.79
N ASP A 41 0.89 -10.60 17.76
CA ASP A 41 0.27 -11.78 18.33
C ASP A 41 -1.09 -12.09 17.67
N ALA A 42 -1.70 -13.20 18.11
CA ALA A 42 -2.96 -13.68 17.57
C ALA A 42 -4.13 -12.70 17.77
N GLN A 43 -4.09 -11.86 18.82
CA GLN A 43 -5.13 -10.87 19.05
C GLN A 43 -5.05 -9.76 18.00
N ILE A 44 -3.85 -9.24 17.71
CA ILE A 44 -3.66 -8.22 16.67
C ILE A 44 -4.07 -8.76 15.31
N VAL A 45 -3.68 -9.99 14.98
CA VAL A 45 -4.07 -10.63 13.71
C VAL A 45 -5.59 -10.79 13.60
N ALA A 46 -6.27 -11.16 14.70
CA ALA A 46 -7.71 -11.25 14.75
C ALA A 46 -8.39 -9.88 14.61
N GLU A 47 -7.88 -8.85 15.28
CA GLU A 47 -8.38 -7.47 15.20
C GLU A 47 -8.27 -6.93 13.77
N ILE A 48 -7.15 -7.15 13.08
CA ILE A 48 -6.98 -6.77 11.66
C ILE A 48 -8.08 -7.40 10.80
N SER A 49 -8.33 -8.70 10.98
CA SER A 49 -9.32 -9.43 10.21
C SER A 49 -10.76 -8.95 10.48
N GLU A 50 -11.08 -8.65 11.75
CA GLU A 50 -12.38 -8.13 12.16
C GLU A 50 -12.63 -6.71 11.65
N MET A 51 -11.65 -5.80 11.77
CA MET A 51 -11.77 -4.42 11.27
C MET A 51 -11.98 -4.36 9.76
N LYS A 52 -11.44 -5.33 9.03
CA LYS A 52 -11.59 -5.46 7.59
C LYS A 52 -12.85 -6.20 7.17
N GLY A 53 -13.62 -6.76 8.10
CA GLY A 53 -14.82 -7.54 7.79
C GLY A 53 -14.53 -8.77 6.94
N GLU A 54 -13.42 -9.45 7.19
CA GLU A 54 -12.99 -10.61 6.39
C GLU A 54 -13.83 -11.87 6.67
N PRO A 55 -13.96 -12.78 5.69
CA PRO A 55 -14.54 -14.10 5.91
C PRO A 55 -13.65 -14.96 6.82
N ALA A 56 -14.28 -15.88 7.56
CA ALA A 56 -13.60 -16.71 8.57
C ALA A 56 -12.36 -17.47 8.04
N TRP A 57 -12.40 -17.93 6.78
CA TRP A 57 -11.28 -18.65 6.19
C TRP A 57 -10.00 -17.79 6.10
N MET A 58 -10.13 -16.48 5.89
CA MET A 58 -8.99 -15.56 5.82
C MET A 58 -8.41 -15.33 7.21
N ARG A 59 -9.26 -15.17 8.24
CA ARG A 59 -8.82 -15.11 9.63
C ARG A 59 -8.01 -16.36 10.01
N ASP A 60 -8.53 -17.55 9.69
CA ASP A 60 -7.85 -18.80 9.96
C ASP A 60 -6.53 -18.93 9.17
N PHE A 61 -6.51 -18.44 7.92
CA PHE A 61 -5.29 -18.38 7.11
C PHE A 61 -4.22 -17.50 7.77
N ARG A 62 -4.60 -16.29 8.23
CA ARG A 62 -3.69 -15.36 8.91
C ARG A 62 -3.13 -15.95 10.21
N LEU A 63 -3.97 -16.59 11.02
CA LEU A 63 -3.54 -17.22 12.28
C LEU A 63 -2.58 -18.39 12.02
N ARG A 64 -2.85 -19.26 11.04
CA ARG A 64 -1.89 -20.31 10.65
C ARG A 64 -0.57 -19.73 10.16
N ALA A 65 -0.61 -18.63 9.41
CA ALA A 65 0.59 -17.95 8.96
C ALA A 65 1.42 -17.39 10.13
N LEU A 66 0.75 -16.89 11.17
CA LEU A 66 1.40 -16.41 12.39
C LEU A 66 2.14 -17.55 13.11
N ASP A 67 1.51 -18.72 13.25
CA ASP A 67 2.17 -19.90 13.82
C ASP A 67 3.41 -20.30 13.03
N VAL A 68 3.31 -20.28 11.69
CA VAL A 68 4.44 -20.56 10.81
C VAL A 68 5.55 -19.51 11.00
N PHE A 69 5.22 -18.23 11.16
CA PHE A 69 6.20 -17.18 11.42
C PHE A 69 7.00 -17.45 12.70
N PHE A 70 6.33 -17.81 13.80
CA PHE A 70 7.00 -18.11 15.07
C PHE A 70 7.80 -19.41 15.02
N SER A 71 7.36 -20.40 14.24
CA SER A 71 8.10 -21.66 14.07
C SER A 71 9.42 -21.52 13.30
N LYS A 72 9.54 -20.48 12.45
CA LYS A 72 10.71 -20.28 11.59
C LYS A 72 11.78 -19.41 12.27
N PRO A 73 13.06 -19.81 12.23
CA PRO A 73 14.15 -18.99 12.72
C PRO A 73 14.37 -17.77 11.81
N MET A 74 15.02 -16.73 12.35
CA MET A 74 15.48 -15.61 11.53
C MET A 74 16.50 -16.08 10.48
N PRO A 75 16.40 -15.62 9.21
CA PRO A 75 17.39 -15.96 8.20
C PRO A 75 18.76 -15.39 8.59
N ARG A 76 19.81 -16.17 8.31
CA ARG A 76 21.21 -15.81 8.63
C ARG A 76 21.95 -15.19 7.45
N TRP A 77 21.28 -15.01 6.32
CA TRP A 77 21.80 -14.44 5.08
C TRP A 77 21.12 -13.09 4.81
N GLY A 78 21.76 -12.23 4.01
CA GLY A 78 21.21 -10.89 3.69
C GLY A 78 21.62 -9.78 4.66
N GLY A 79 22.59 -10.03 5.55
CA GLY A 79 23.07 -9.05 6.53
C GLY A 79 22.48 -9.25 7.93
N ALA A 80 22.79 -8.33 8.84
CA ALA A 80 22.24 -8.35 10.19
C ALA A 80 20.78 -7.85 10.17
N ILE A 81 19.83 -8.76 10.40
CA ILE A 81 18.41 -8.42 10.45
C ILE A 81 18.00 -8.31 11.92
N ASN A 82 18.20 -7.12 12.48
CA ASN A 82 17.88 -6.78 13.87
C ASN A 82 16.52 -6.09 13.96
N VAL A 83 15.48 -6.75 13.47
CA VAL A 83 14.11 -6.23 13.53
C VAL A 83 13.48 -6.66 14.85
N ASP A 84 13.01 -5.69 15.62
CA ASP A 84 12.15 -5.92 16.78
C ASP A 84 10.70 -5.99 16.31
N PHE A 85 10.16 -7.21 16.21
CA PHE A 85 8.77 -7.41 15.77
C PHE A 85 7.75 -6.94 16.82
N ASP A 86 8.17 -6.72 18.07
CA ASP A 86 7.31 -6.20 19.12
C ASP A 86 7.19 -4.67 19.07
N ASP A 87 8.07 -3.98 18.34
CA ASP A 87 8.11 -2.51 18.22
C ASP A 87 7.50 -1.96 16.92
N ILE A 88 6.67 -2.75 16.23
CA ILE A 88 6.05 -2.39 14.94
C ILE A 88 4.54 -2.15 15.11
N TYR A 89 4.02 -1.13 14.42
CA TYR A 89 2.58 -1.00 14.16
C TYR A 89 2.21 -1.76 12.89
N TYR A 90 1.41 -2.82 13.03
CA TYR A 90 1.04 -3.71 11.91
C TYR A 90 -0.22 -3.30 11.15
N TYR A 91 -1.01 -2.39 11.71
CA TYR A 91 -2.20 -1.86 11.07
C TYR A 91 -2.49 -0.43 11.52
N LEU A 92 -2.63 0.45 10.54
CA LEU A 92 -3.01 1.84 10.69
C LEU A 92 -4.13 2.14 9.72
N LYS A 93 -5.28 2.57 10.22
CA LYS A 93 -6.41 2.99 9.40
C LYS A 93 -6.34 4.51 9.19
N PRO A 94 -5.99 4.99 7.99
CA PRO A 94 -5.81 6.42 7.74
C PRO A 94 -7.14 7.16 7.53
N VAL A 95 -8.15 6.50 6.98
CA VAL A 95 -9.45 7.09 6.63
C VAL A 95 -10.59 6.16 7.04
N ASP A 96 -11.78 6.71 7.29
CA ASP A 96 -12.94 5.92 7.72
C ASP A 96 -13.55 5.10 6.57
N HIS A 97 -13.49 5.63 5.36
CA HIS A 97 -14.07 5.07 4.14
C HIS A 97 -13.16 5.35 2.94
N GLN A 98 -13.21 4.46 1.94
CA GLN A 98 -12.52 4.66 0.67
C GLN A 98 -13.28 5.68 -0.17
N ALA A 99 -12.57 6.61 -0.82
CA ALA A 99 -13.18 7.56 -1.73
C ALA A 99 -13.40 6.91 -3.11
N THR A 100 -14.63 7.00 -3.62
CA THR A 100 -15.02 6.50 -4.95
C THR A 100 -14.87 7.55 -6.05
N SER A 101 -14.75 8.82 -5.67
CA SER A 101 -14.47 9.93 -6.59
C SER A 101 -13.30 10.75 -6.08
N TRP A 102 -12.62 11.44 -6.99
CA TRP A 102 -11.52 12.33 -6.61
C TRP A 102 -11.96 13.41 -5.63
N ASP A 103 -13.17 13.93 -5.79
CA ASP A 103 -13.71 15.01 -4.96
C ASP A 103 -13.93 14.56 -3.50
N ASP A 104 -14.14 13.27 -3.26
CA ASP A 104 -14.34 12.69 -1.93
C ASP A 104 -13.03 12.40 -1.17
N VAL A 105 -11.87 12.50 -1.84
CA VAL A 105 -10.57 12.28 -1.21
C VAL A 105 -10.23 13.44 -0.26
N PRO A 106 -9.75 13.17 0.98
CA PRO A 106 -9.30 14.21 1.90
C PRO A 106 -8.22 15.13 1.28
N GLU A 107 -8.28 16.43 1.60
CA GLU A 107 -7.43 17.46 0.98
C GLU A 107 -5.91 17.21 1.17
N GLU A 108 -5.53 16.66 2.32
CA GLU A 108 -4.15 16.28 2.65
C GLU A 108 -3.61 15.20 1.68
N ILE A 109 -4.49 14.26 1.29
CA ILE A 109 -4.19 13.18 0.35
C ILE A 109 -4.23 13.70 -1.09
N LYS A 110 -5.20 14.55 -1.45
CA LYS A 110 -5.25 15.23 -2.77
C LYS A 110 -3.97 16.01 -3.06
N THR A 111 -3.56 16.86 -2.13
CA THR A 111 -2.31 17.64 -2.23
C THR A 111 -1.10 16.73 -2.46
N THR A 112 -1.10 15.59 -1.78
CA THR A 112 -0.06 14.57 -1.91
C THR A 112 -0.04 13.96 -3.30
N PHE A 113 -1.20 13.55 -3.82
CA PHE A 113 -1.34 12.91 -5.13
C PHE A 113 -1.19 13.87 -6.31
N ASP A 114 -1.57 15.15 -6.15
CA ASP A 114 -1.31 16.21 -7.13
C ASP A 114 0.19 16.43 -7.32
N LYS A 115 0.96 16.49 -6.23
CA LYS A 115 2.43 16.57 -6.29
C LYS A 115 3.06 15.37 -6.98
N LEU A 116 2.38 14.22 -6.94
CA LEU A 116 2.80 12.99 -7.59
C LEU A 116 2.35 12.90 -9.06
N GLY A 117 1.48 13.79 -9.53
CA GLY A 117 0.97 13.81 -10.92
C GLY A 117 -0.03 12.69 -11.22
N ILE A 118 -0.66 12.10 -10.21
CA ILE A 118 -1.59 10.97 -10.38
C ILE A 118 -2.83 11.33 -11.22
N PRO A 119 -3.52 12.46 -10.99
CA PRO A 119 -4.72 12.82 -11.76
C PRO A 119 -4.46 13.04 -13.25
N GLU A 120 -3.27 13.54 -13.59
CA GLU A 120 -2.88 13.81 -14.97
C GLU A 120 -2.52 12.53 -15.72
N ALA A 121 -1.86 11.59 -15.04
CA ALA A 121 -1.59 10.25 -15.55
C ALA A 121 -2.90 9.49 -15.80
N GLU A 122 -3.84 9.54 -14.85
CA GLU A 122 -5.16 8.92 -14.97
C GLU A 122 -5.89 9.39 -16.23
N LYS A 123 -6.01 10.71 -16.43
CA LYS A 123 -6.73 11.29 -17.57
C LYS A 123 -6.08 10.96 -18.92
N LYS A 124 -4.75 10.85 -18.98
CA LYS A 124 -4.03 10.71 -20.26
C LYS A 124 -3.76 9.27 -20.67
N TYR A 125 -3.46 8.38 -19.71
CA TYR A 125 -2.80 7.11 -20.05
C TYR A 125 -3.29 5.87 -19.32
N LEU A 126 -4.08 5.99 -18.24
CA LEU A 126 -4.42 4.83 -17.41
C LEU A 126 -5.80 4.24 -17.73
N ALA A 127 -5.90 2.92 -17.62
CA ALA A 127 -7.16 2.17 -17.66
C ALA A 127 -7.89 2.19 -16.31
N GLY A 128 -7.15 2.45 -15.23
CA GLY A 128 -7.63 2.58 -13.87
C GLY A 128 -6.45 2.88 -12.95
N VAL A 129 -6.75 3.47 -11.80
CA VAL A 129 -5.75 3.77 -10.77
C VAL A 129 -6.26 3.35 -9.40
N LYS A 130 -5.37 2.79 -8.57
CA LYS A 130 -5.60 2.54 -7.15
C LYS A 130 -4.48 3.19 -6.37
N ALA A 131 -4.83 3.99 -5.36
CA ALA A 131 -3.84 4.66 -4.52
C ALA A 131 -4.02 4.21 -3.07
N GLN A 132 -2.97 3.58 -2.53
CA GLN A 132 -2.86 3.16 -1.15
C GLN A 132 -2.05 4.15 -0.34
N TYR A 133 -2.57 4.46 0.84
CA TYR A 133 -1.93 5.27 1.84
C TYR A 133 -1.90 4.46 3.14
N GLU A 134 -0.73 4.26 3.71
CA GLU A 134 -0.54 3.34 4.86
C GLU A 134 -1.07 1.93 4.60
N SER A 135 -2.02 1.46 5.42
CA SER A 135 -2.54 0.09 5.35
C SER A 135 -3.79 -0.05 4.45
N GLU A 136 -4.34 1.03 3.90
CA GLU A 136 -5.61 0.98 3.15
C GLU A 136 -5.57 1.76 1.83
N VAL A 137 -6.33 1.27 0.85
CA VAL A 137 -6.58 1.99 -0.41
C VAL A 137 -7.55 3.13 -0.16
N VAL A 138 -7.16 4.35 -0.52
CA VAL A 138 -7.91 5.58 -0.25
C VAL A 138 -8.64 6.12 -1.49
N TYR A 139 -8.21 5.75 -2.69
CA TYR A 139 -8.81 6.13 -3.96
C TYR A 139 -8.74 5.00 -4.99
N GLY A 140 -9.80 4.84 -5.78
CA GLY A 140 -9.83 3.86 -6.87
C GLY A 140 -10.75 4.26 -8.01
N SER A 141 -10.25 4.13 -9.24
CA SER A 141 -11.05 4.24 -10.46
C SER A 141 -10.72 3.13 -11.45
N LEU A 142 -11.72 2.70 -12.21
CA LEU A 142 -11.58 1.76 -13.32
C LEU A 142 -12.48 2.24 -14.46
N LYS A 143 -11.97 2.26 -15.69
CA LYS A 143 -12.79 2.59 -16.86
C LYS A 143 -13.97 1.65 -16.95
N GLU A 144 -15.16 2.21 -17.15
CA GLU A 144 -16.42 1.46 -17.21
C GLU A 144 -16.39 0.37 -18.29
N ASP A 145 -15.71 0.61 -19.41
CA ASP A 145 -15.54 -0.36 -20.49
C ASP A 145 -14.79 -1.64 -20.06
N LEU A 146 -13.83 -1.54 -19.13
CA LEU A 146 -13.11 -2.71 -18.62
C LEU A 146 -13.96 -3.47 -17.61
N SER A 147 -14.70 -2.75 -16.77
CA SER A 147 -15.68 -3.36 -15.85
C SER A 147 -16.74 -4.15 -16.62
N ARG A 148 -17.26 -3.59 -17.73
CA ARG A 148 -18.21 -4.29 -18.63
C ARG A 148 -17.62 -5.53 -19.31
N GLN A 149 -16.30 -5.58 -19.49
CA GLN A 149 -15.59 -6.76 -19.99
C GLN A 149 -15.31 -7.80 -18.89
N GLY A 150 -15.72 -7.55 -17.63
CA GLY A 150 -15.53 -8.45 -16.50
C GLY A 150 -14.16 -8.33 -15.84
N VAL A 151 -13.36 -7.31 -16.19
CA VAL A 151 -12.09 -7.04 -15.49
C VAL A 151 -12.41 -6.54 -14.09
N ILE A 152 -11.79 -7.16 -13.10
CA ILE A 152 -11.86 -6.70 -11.71
C ILE A 152 -10.53 -6.01 -11.41
N PHE A 153 -10.59 -4.74 -11.02
CA PHE A 153 -9.45 -4.03 -10.46
C PHE A 153 -9.85 -3.35 -9.16
N THR A 154 -9.49 -3.97 -8.04
CA THR A 154 -9.83 -3.49 -6.70
C THR A 154 -8.68 -3.71 -5.72
N ASP A 155 -8.82 -3.25 -4.49
CA ASP A 155 -7.85 -3.54 -3.43
C ASP A 155 -8.06 -4.97 -2.89
N THR A 156 -7.00 -5.54 -2.32
CA THR A 156 -7.03 -6.93 -1.86
C THR A 156 -7.99 -7.14 -0.69
N ASP A 157 -8.19 -6.14 0.16
CA ASP A 157 -9.15 -6.24 1.28
C ASP A 157 -10.59 -6.36 0.75
N SER A 158 -10.96 -5.53 -0.22
CA SER A 158 -12.24 -5.61 -0.93
C SER A 158 -12.38 -6.90 -1.73
N ALA A 159 -11.33 -7.37 -2.40
CA ALA A 159 -11.38 -8.61 -3.15
C ALA A 159 -11.69 -9.82 -2.26
N VAL A 160 -11.12 -9.87 -1.06
CA VAL A 160 -11.38 -10.93 -0.07
C VAL A 160 -12.84 -10.95 0.38
N ARG A 161 -13.49 -9.79 0.47
CA ARG A 161 -14.91 -9.67 0.85
C ARG A 161 -15.87 -9.96 -0.30
N ASP A 162 -15.60 -9.36 -1.45
CA ASP A 162 -16.55 -9.29 -2.57
C ASP A 162 -16.39 -10.46 -3.54
N TYR A 163 -15.18 -11.03 -3.62
CA TYR A 163 -14.84 -12.17 -4.48
C TYR A 163 -14.15 -13.31 -3.70
N PRO A 164 -14.71 -13.76 -2.56
CA PRO A 164 -14.02 -14.64 -1.62
C PRO A 164 -13.61 -15.99 -2.24
N ASP A 165 -14.44 -16.55 -3.13
CA ASP A 165 -14.15 -17.84 -3.76
C ASP A 165 -12.98 -17.75 -4.74
N LEU A 166 -12.99 -16.71 -5.59
CA LEU A 166 -11.92 -16.46 -6.55
C LEU A 166 -10.60 -16.15 -5.84
N VAL A 167 -10.62 -15.31 -4.80
CA VAL A 167 -9.42 -15.04 -4.02
C VAL A 167 -8.93 -16.30 -3.33
N ARG A 168 -9.81 -17.06 -2.67
CA ARG A 168 -9.45 -18.28 -1.94
C ARG A 168 -8.80 -19.34 -2.83
N GLU A 169 -9.21 -19.44 -4.09
CA GLU A 169 -8.61 -20.36 -5.07
C GLU A 169 -7.12 -20.10 -5.30
N TYR A 170 -6.73 -18.82 -5.41
CA TYR A 170 -5.37 -18.43 -5.81
C TYR A 170 -4.50 -17.90 -4.66
N PHE A 171 -5.09 -17.42 -3.56
CA PHE A 171 -4.36 -16.71 -2.52
C PHE A 171 -3.35 -17.60 -1.80
N GLY A 172 -2.07 -17.26 -1.91
CA GLY A 172 -0.99 -18.01 -1.27
C GLY A 172 -0.62 -19.34 -1.95
N THR A 173 -1.08 -19.57 -3.18
CA THR A 173 -0.70 -20.76 -3.97
C THR A 173 0.76 -20.69 -4.46
N ILE A 174 1.18 -19.53 -4.99
CA ILE A 174 2.56 -19.31 -5.48
C ILE A 174 3.50 -19.00 -4.31
N ILE A 175 3.10 -18.10 -3.41
CA ILE A 175 3.86 -17.74 -2.21
C ILE A 175 3.06 -18.14 -0.97
N PRO A 176 3.18 -19.41 -0.52
CA PRO A 176 2.50 -19.88 0.68
C PRO A 176 3.15 -19.30 1.96
N PRO A 177 2.44 -19.27 3.10
CA PRO A 177 3.02 -18.84 4.37
C PRO A 177 4.28 -19.64 4.76
N THR A 178 4.39 -20.87 4.29
CA THR A 178 5.53 -21.76 4.57
C THR A 178 6.78 -21.45 3.77
N ASP A 179 6.73 -20.56 2.77
CA ASP A 179 7.85 -20.23 1.88
C ASP A 179 9.06 -19.73 2.68
N ASN A 180 8.89 -18.64 3.43
CA ASN A 180 9.94 -18.11 4.31
C ASN A 180 9.34 -17.35 5.51
N LYS A 181 10.17 -16.93 6.47
CA LYS A 181 9.72 -16.25 7.69
C LYS A 181 8.96 -14.95 7.36
N PHE A 182 9.44 -14.15 6.42
CA PHE A 182 8.78 -12.88 6.06
C PHE A 182 7.54 -13.09 5.19
N ALA A 183 7.49 -14.14 4.37
CA ALA A 183 6.26 -14.56 3.70
C ALA A 183 5.18 -14.97 4.70
N ALA A 184 5.56 -15.68 5.78
CA ALA A 184 4.66 -16.00 6.89
C ALA A 184 4.16 -14.73 7.59
N LEU A 185 5.07 -13.79 7.90
CA LEU A 185 4.74 -12.52 8.51
C LEU A 185 3.75 -11.72 7.66
N ASN A 186 4.07 -11.52 6.38
CA ASN A 186 3.17 -10.85 5.42
C ASN A 186 1.82 -11.58 5.36
N SER A 187 1.80 -12.91 5.26
CA SER A 187 0.55 -13.68 5.21
C SER A 187 -0.32 -13.51 6.47
N ALA A 188 0.28 -13.27 7.64
CA ALA A 188 -0.46 -13.04 8.89
C ALA A 188 -1.05 -11.62 8.94
N VAL A 189 -0.28 -10.60 8.58
CA VAL A 189 -0.60 -9.19 8.87
C VAL A 189 -0.82 -8.32 7.62
N TRP A 190 -0.96 -8.93 6.43
CA TRP A 190 -1.10 -8.16 5.20
C TRP A 190 -2.27 -7.18 5.26
N SER A 191 -2.06 -5.99 4.68
CA SER A 191 -3.07 -4.94 4.54
C SER A 191 -2.90 -4.13 3.27
N GLY A 192 -4.03 -3.87 2.60
CA GLY A 192 -4.05 -3.31 1.26
C GLY A 192 -3.41 -4.24 0.24
N GLY A 193 -2.83 -3.64 -0.80
CA GLY A 193 -2.38 -4.30 -2.00
C GLY A 193 -3.34 -4.10 -3.17
N SER A 194 -3.18 -4.90 -4.21
CA SER A 194 -4.02 -4.82 -5.40
C SER A 194 -4.48 -6.20 -5.85
N PHE A 195 -5.75 -6.29 -6.20
CA PHE A 195 -6.35 -7.46 -6.82
C PHE A 195 -6.76 -7.12 -8.26
N ILE A 196 -6.22 -7.89 -9.20
CA ILE A 196 -6.52 -7.77 -10.63
C ILE A 196 -6.98 -9.14 -11.11
N TYR A 197 -8.14 -9.20 -11.74
CA TYR A 197 -8.60 -10.38 -12.49
C TYR A 197 -8.95 -9.96 -13.92
N VAL A 198 -8.34 -10.61 -14.90
CA VAL A 198 -8.62 -10.41 -16.33
C VAL A 198 -9.27 -11.68 -16.89
N PRO A 199 -10.55 -11.63 -17.32
CA PRO A 199 -11.21 -12.81 -17.85
C PRO A 199 -10.52 -13.38 -19.09
N PRO A 200 -10.65 -14.70 -19.34
CA PRO A 200 -10.10 -15.33 -20.54
C PRO A 200 -10.54 -14.62 -21.82
N GLY A 201 -9.56 -14.25 -22.66
CA GLY A 201 -9.80 -13.58 -23.94
C GLY A 201 -9.97 -12.06 -23.87
N VAL A 202 -10.00 -11.48 -22.67
CA VAL A 202 -10.01 -10.01 -22.50
C VAL A 202 -8.59 -9.46 -22.60
N LYS A 203 -8.42 -8.35 -23.31
CA LYS A 203 -7.13 -7.65 -23.42
C LYS A 203 -7.27 -6.23 -22.88
N VAL A 204 -6.49 -5.93 -21.84
CA VAL A 204 -6.40 -4.57 -21.29
C VAL A 204 -5.40 -3.78 -22.13
N GLU A 205 -5.88 -2.79 -22.90
CA GLU A 205 -5.02 -2.02 -23.83
C GLU A 205 -4.18 -0.94 -23.16
N PHE A 206 -4.66 -0.41 -22.03
CA PHE A 206 -3.97 0.62 -21.25
C PHE A 206 -3.48 0.03 -19.92
N PRO A 207 -2.35 0.51 -19.38
CA PRO A 207 -1.85 0.01 -18.11
C PRO A 207 -2.81 0.30 -16.96
N LEU A 208 -2.89 -0.66 -16.04
CA LEU A 208 -3.42 -0.47 -14.68
C LEU A 208 -2.27 -0.03 -13.79
N GLN A 209 -2.51 0.94 -12.91
CA GLN A 209 -1.48 1.44 -12.01
C GLN A 209 -1.96 1.40 -10.56
N ALA A 210 -1.14 0.78 -9.70
CA ALA A 210 -1.28 0.85 -8.26
C ALA A 210 -0.15 1.71 -7.69
N TYR A 211 -0.48 2.65 -6.82
CA TYR A 211 0.47 3.51 -6.13
C TYR A 211 0.41 3.22 -4.62
N PHE A 212 1.57 3.07 -4.00
CA PHE A 212 1.70 2.75 -2.58
C PHE A 212 2.54 3.82 -1.88
N ARG A 213 2.03 4.37 -0.78
CA ARG A 213 2.72 5.38 0.00
C ARG A 213 2.69 5.10 1.50
N ILE A 214 3.87 5.23 2.12
CA ILE A 214 4.08 5.22 3.56
C ILE A 214 4.42 6.64 3.98
N ASN A 215 3.71 7.18 4.96
CA ASN A 215 4.10 8.39 5.66
C ASN A 215 4.35 8.12 7.16
N ALA A 216 3.69 7.11 7.76
CA ALA A 216 3.75 6.83 9.19
C ALA A 216 5.09 6.23 9.65
N ALA A 217 5.71 6.86 10.66
CA ALA A 217 6.94 6.33 11.26
C ALA A 217 6.68 5.02 12.05
N ASN A 218 7.61 4.06 11.92
CA ASN A 218 7.54 2.74 12.58
C ASN A 218 6.28 1.92 12.25
N MET A 219 5.65 2.19 11.11
CA MET A 219 4.64 1.32 10.52
C MET A 219 5.31 0.28 9.62
N GLY A 220 4.88 -0.98 9.72
CA GLY A 220 5.24 -1.99 8.74
C GLY A 220 4.21 -2.03 7.60
N GLN A 221 4.64 -1.87 6.35
CA GLN A 221 3.78 -2.11 5.19
C GLN A 221 3.87 -3.57 4.76
N PHE A 222 2.72 -4.22 4.69
CA PHE A 222 2.59 -5.62 4.30
C PHE A 222 1.54 -5.73 3.20
N GLU A 223 1.81 -5.15 2.05
CA GLU A 223 0.90 -5.25 0.91
C GLU A 223 0.87 -6.66 0.32
N ARG A 224 -0.24 -7.00 -0.33
CA ARG A 224 -0.37 -8.26 -1.05
C ARG A 224 -1.07 -8.06 -2.38
N THR A 225 -0.33 -8.30 -3.45
CA THR A 225 -0.85 -8.18 -4.82
C THR A 225 -1.17 -9.56 -5.38
N LEU A 226 -2.36 -9.71 -5.95
CA LEU A 226 -2.81 -10.91 -6.63
C LEU A 226 -3.33 -10.53 -8.02
N ILE A 227 -2.70 -11.08 -9.06
CA ILE A 227 -3.06 -10.85 -10.46
C ILE A 227 -3.40 -12.21 -11.05
N ILE A 228 -4.61 -12.33 -11.61
CA ILE A 228 -5.17 -13.55 -12.20
C ILE A 228 -5.51 -13.27 -13.66
#